data_AF-A0A523PW66-F1
#
_entry.id   AF-A0A523PW66-F1
#
_cell.length_a   1.000
_cell.length_b   1.000
_cell.length_c   1.000
_cell.angle_alpha   90.00
_cell.angle_beta   90.00
_cell.angle_gamma   90.00
#
_symmetry.space_group_name_H-M   'P 1'
#
loop_
_entity.id
_entity.type
_entity.pdbx_description
1 polymer ?
#
loop_
_entity_poly.entity_id
_entity_poly.type
_entity_poly.pdbx_seq_one_letter_code
_entity_poly.pdbx_strand_id
1 'polypeptide(L)'
;MKTQNLFAIAFFALLFSSCKNQGTKKVEESKIEESKIENSVNDALAVEKDSVVIQEIHKEYYGLYSGEFSGKYMEQYADSPDESYVSWDTKRLTIKINRITTDSVYGQSIVNGNQRPFRGVFNESKKSFVLDEPGDDKTDGRFELKLISDSLNGSWNAYKKSAVKAPNKTLKLVKKEFVYNPNFMIDEYTDLVDWESEKVITQKETNTETGETETYNVSVNRSPSEAVFELNASKQKLTEKDLKNLRKLDLEIIKNSVYARHGYSFKKPTFRYFFEQTNWYIPVSDNVEAEITPMEKENILLLSRFIKYAEDKYDYFGR
;
A
#
# COMPACT_ATOMS: atom_id res chain seq x y z
N MET A 1 7.65 46.96 -43.07
CA MET A 1 8.42 46.01 -43.91
C MET A 1 7.65 44.71 -44.01
N LYS A 2 7.45 44.25 -45.25
CA LYS A 2 6.75 43.01 -45.62
C LYS A 2 7.49 41.78 -45.09
N THR A 3 6.78 40.75 -44.65
CA THR A 3 6.76 39.42 -45.30
C THR A 3 5.74 38.49 -44.65
N GLN A 4 4.97 37.83 -45.52
CA GLN A 4 3.96 36.80 -45.26
C GLN A 4 4.63 35.41 -45.13
N ASN A 5 3.93 34.44 -44.53
CA ASN A 5 3.94 32.97 -44.82
C ASN A 5 2.96 32.31 -43.81
N LEU A 6 1.67 32.13 -44.10
CA LEU A 6 0.98 31.14 -44.93
C LEU A 6 1.05 29.68 -44.43
N PHE A 7 -0.14 29.18 -44.09
CA PHE A 7 -0.53 27.84 -43.64
C PHE A 7 -0.21 26.72 -44.65
N ALA A 8 0.08 25.52 -44.16
CA ALA A 8 -0.20 24.26 -44.87
C ALA A 8 -0.55 23.13 -43.88
N ILE A 9 -1.80 22.69 -43.97
CA ILE A 9 -2.37 21.50 -43.33
C ILE A 9 -2.14 20.31 -44.29
N ALA A 10 -1.66 19.18 -43.79
CA ALA A 10 -1.65 17.93 -44.55
C ALA A 10 -2.28 16.79 -43.73
N PHE A 11 -3.46 16.38 -44.19
CA PHE A 11 -4.17 15.15 -43.88
C PHE A 11 -3.38 13.93 -44.40
N PHE A 12 -3.29 12.84 -43.64
CA PHE A 12 -3.12 11.51 -44.24
C PHE A 12 -3.95 10.47 -43.50
N ALA A 13 -4.74 9.75 -44.29
CA ALA A 13 -5.85 8.90 -43.89
C ALA A 13 -5.42 7.45 -43.61
N LEU A 14 -6.15 6.82 -42.69
CA LEU A 14 -6.30 5.37 -42.55
C LEU A 14 -6.91 4.75 -43.82
N LEU A 15 -6.52 3.52 -44.17
CA LEU A 15 -7.41 2.50 -44.74
C LEU A 15 -6.87 1.07 -44.56
N PHE A 16 -7.80 0.16 -44.27
CA PHE A 16 -7.68 -1.29 -44.03
C PHE A 16 -7.64 -2.12 -45.32
N SER A 17 -7.09 -3.35 -45.24
CA SER A 17 -7.61 -4.60 -45.86
C SER A 17 -6.74 -5.78 -45.36
N SER A 18 -7.22 -6.78 -44.61
CA SER A 18 -8.17 -7.87 -44.93
C SER A 18 -7.68 -8.86 -45.99
N CYS A 19 -7.32 -10.09 -45.57
CA CYS A 19 -7.89 -11.34 -46.07
C CYS A 19 -7.35 -12.59 -45.33
N LYS A 20 -8.27 -13.36 -44.75
CA LYS A 20 -8.14 -14.81 -44.47
C LYS A 20 -8.30 -15.56 -45.82
N ASN A 21 -7.65 -16.71 -46.02
CA ASN A 21 -8.20 -18.03 -45.65
C ASN A 21 -7.45 -19.21 -46.33
N GLN A 22 -7.19 -20.24 -45.51
CA GLN A 22 -7.24 -21.70 -45.72
C GLN A 22 -6.61 -22.39 -46.97
N GLY A 23 -5.84 -23.45 -46.69
CA GLY A 23 -5.47 -24.51 -47.62
C GLY A 23 -4.64 -25.63 -46.98
N THR A 24 -5.26 -26.78 -46.76
CA THR A 24 -4.88 -28.02 -46.04
C THR A 24 -3.82 -28.95 -46.67
N LYS A 25 -3.13 -29.73 -45.79
CA LYS A 25 -2.66 -31.15 -45.91
C LYS A 25 -1.53 -31.46 -46.94
N LYS A 26 -0.58 -32.39 -46.78
CA LYS A 26 -0.37 -33.61 -45.96
C LYS A 26 1.11 -34.09 -46.13
N VAL A 27 1.67 -34.73 -45.09
CA VAL A 27 2.43 -36.02 -45.03
C VAL A 27 3.82 -36.19 -45.70
N GLU A 28 4.78 -36.64 -44.84
CA GLU A 28 5.91 -37.64 -44.95
C GLU A 28 6.59 -37.88 -46.33
N GLU A 29 7.87 -38.22 -46.50
CA GLU A 29 8.91 -38.90 -45.71
C GLU A 29 10.22 -38.81 -46.55
N SER A 30 11.41 -38.84 -45.95
CA SER A 30 12.58 -39.66 -46.36
C SER A 30 13.91 -39.20 -45.73
N LYS A 31 14.48 -40.09 -44.91
CA LYS A 31 15.95 -40.27 -44.72
C LYS A 31 16.55 -40.74 -46.06
N ILE A 32 17.84 -40.68 -46.39
CA ILE A 32 19.12 -41.14 -45.80
C ILE A 32 20.20 -40.41 -46.67
N GLU A 33 21.32 -39.83 -46.20
CA GLU A 33 22.59 -40.52 -45.92
C GLU A 33 23.64 -39.62 -45.25
N GLU A 34 24.44 -40.30 -44.43
CA GLU A 34 25.50 -39.82 -43.56
C GLU A 34 26.81 -39.51 -44.31
N SER A 35 27.57 -38.56 -43.78
CA SER A 35 29.02 -38.72 -43.66
C SER A 35 29.52 -38.02 -42.40
N LYS A 36 29.89 -38.81 -41.38
CA LYS A 36 30.72 -38.42 -40.22
C LYS A 36 32.19 -38.34 -40.63
N ILE A 37 32.97 -37.37 -40.11
CA ILE A 37 34.30 -37.48 -39.44
C ILE A 37 34.52 -36.15 -38.68
N GLU A 38 34.21 -36.08 -37.38
CA GLU A 38 35.12 -35.99 -36.20
C GLU A 38 35.78 -34.62 -35.86
N ASN A 39 35.37 -34.11 -34.69
CA ASN A 39 36.11 -33.46 -33.60
C ASN A 39 37.15 -32.34 -33.86
N SER A 40 36.81 -31.13 -33.40
CA SER A 40 37.67 -30.39 -32.46
C SER A 40 36.83 -29.53 -31.51
N VAL A 41 36.83 -29.92 -30.24
CA VAL A 41 36.37 -29.12 -29.11
C VAL A 41 37.41 -28.03 -28.81
N ASN A 42 36.94 -26.92 -28.24
CA ASN A 42 37.65 -25.75 -27.69
C ASN A 42 37.62 -24.51 -28.58
N ASP A 43 36.58 -23.68 -28.42
CA ASP A 43 36.74 -22.40 -27.72
C ASP A 43 35.36 -21.75 -27.52
N ALA A 44 34.79 -21.90 -26.33
CA ALA A 44 33.66 -21.11 -25.90
C ALA A 44 33.98 -20.65 -24.48
N LEU A 45 34.59 -19.47 -24.39
CA LEU A 45 34.73 -18.71 -23.17
C LEU A 45 33.33 -18.44 -22.61
N ALA A 46 32.86 -19.36 -21.77
CA ALA A 46 31.77 -19.14 -20.86
C ALA A 46 32.25 -18.12 -19.83
N VAL A 47 31.70 -16.91 -19.90
CA VAL A 47 31.76 -15.95 -18.80
C VAL A 47 30.92 -16.53 -17.67
N GLU A 48 31.56 -17.30 -16.79
CA GLU A 48 30.99 -17.66 -15.49
C GLU A 48 30.80 -16.35 -14.72
N LYS A 49 29.53 -15.99 -14.52
CA LYS A 49 29.15 -14.90 -13.64
C LYS A 49 29.36 -15.39 -12.21
N ASP A 50 30.59 -15.22 -11.74
CA ASP A 50 31.04 -15.52 -10.39
C ASP A 50 30.07 -14.88 -9.41
N SER A 51 29.18 -15.71 -8.84
CA SER A 51 28.19 -15.27 -7.88
C SER A 51 28.92 -15.20 -6.54
N VAL A 52 29.63 -14.10 -6.30
CA VAL A 52 30.30 -13.83 -5.03
C VAL A 52 29.26 -13.97 -3.92
N VAL A 53 29.38 -15.05 -3.13
CA VAL A 53 28.51 -15.29 -1.98
C VAL A 53 28.87 -14.26 -0.91
N ILE A 54 28.09 -13.18 -0.84
CA ILE A 54 28.30 -12.11 0.15
C ILE A 54 27.92 -12.66 1.53
N GLN A 55 28.87 -12.73 2.44
CA GLN A 55 28.62 -13.22 3.80
C GLN A 55 27.64 -12.30 4.54
N GLU A 56 26.54 -12.89 5.00
CA GLU A 56 25.57 -12.23 5.86
C GLU A 56 25.98 -12.30 7.32
N ILE A 57 25.86 -11.18 8.02
CA ILE A 57 26.14 -11.03 9.45
C ILE A 57 24.91 -10.47 10.16
N HIS A 58 24.91 -10.53 11.50
CA HIS A 58 23.88 -9.93 12.36
C HIS A 58 22.43 -10.31 12.01
N LYS A 59 22.18 -11.59 11.70
CA LYS A 59 20.83 -12.08 11.34
C LYS A 59 19.82 -11.90 12.47
N GLU A 60 20.28 -11.80 13.71
CA GLU A 60 19.46 -11.47 14.88
C GLU A 60 18.75 -10.11 14.78
N TYR A 61 19.25 -9.18 13.96
CA TYR A 61 18.62 -7.87 13.73
C TYR A 61 17.69 -7.86 12.51
N TYR A 62 17.48 -9.00 11.86
CA TYR A 62 16.54 -9.08 10.75
C TYR A 62 15.11 -9.06 11.31
N GLY A 63 14.20 -8.52 10.51
CA GLY A 63 12.79 -8.48 10.86
C GLY A 63 12.17 -7.11 10.67
N LEU A 64 10.99 -6.97 11.27
CA LEU A 64 10.12 -5.80 11.16
C LEU A 64 10.23 -4.98 12.44
N TYR A 65 10.39 -3.68 12.31
CA TYR A 65 10.38 -2.73 13.41
C TYR A 65 9.27 -1.73 13.13
N SER A 66 8.20 -1.73 13.93
CA SER A 66 7.02 -0.90 13.69
C SER A 66 6.71 -0.03 14.89
N GLY A 67 6.28 1.22 14.63
CA GLY A 67 5.95 2.16 15.68
C GLY A 67 5.67 3.57 15.16
N GLU A 68 5.75 4.52 16.08
CA GLU A 68 5.44 5.93 15.82
C GLU A 68 6.51 6.58 14.94
N PHE A 69 6.04 7.42 14.02
CA PHE A 69 6.82 8.27 13.13
C PHE A 69 6.20 9.66 13.10
N SER A 70 6.71 10.54 13.96
CA SER A 70 6.08 11.83 14.26
C SER A 70 7.05 12.98 14.04
N GLY A 71 6.51 14.12 13.60
CA GLY A 71 7.28 15.35 13.47
C GLY A 71 6.36 16.55 13.51
N LYS A 72 6.85 17.62 14.11
CA LYS A 72 6.13 18.88 14.23
C LYS A 72 6.28 19.73 12.97
N TYR A 73 5.27 20.52 12.66
CA TYR A 73 5.30 21.55 11.62
C TYR A 73 4.46 22.77 12.05
N MET A 74 4.65 23.91 11.39
CA MET A 74 3.82 25.09 11.61
C MET A 74 2.66 25.08 10.62
N GLU A 75 1.44 25.15 11.11
CA GLU A 75 0.21 25.19 10.31
C GLU A 75 -0.42 26.59 10.46
N GLN A 76 -0.86 27.17 9.35
CA GLN A 76 -1.50 28.49 9.35
C GLN A 76 -2.99 28.37 9.69
N TYR A 77 -3.54 29.38 10.37
CA TYR A 77 -4.99 29.46 10.54
C TYR A 77 -5.67 29.81 9.23
N ALA A 78 -6.81 29.17 8.94
CA ALA A 78 -7.57 29.40 7.72
C ALA A 78 -8.02 30.87 7.60
N ASP A 79 -8.45 31.47 8.71
CA ASP A 79 -8.98 32.84 8.76
C ASP A 79 -7.91 33.89 9.12
N SER A 80 -6.66 33.47 9.35
CA SER A 80 -5.56 34.36 9.75
C SER A 80 -4.22 33.82 9.23
N PRO A 81 -3.90 34.05 7.94
CA PRO A 81 -2.73 33.46 7.28
C PRO A 81 -1.37 33.87 7.88
N ASP A 82 -1.33 35.03 8.55
CA ASP A 82 -0.14 35.54 9.24
C ASP A 82 0.09 34.89 10.61
N GLU A 83 -0.90 34.15 11.11
CA GLU A 83 -0.81 33.41 12.37
C GLU A 83 -0.61 31.91 12.09
N SER A 84 0.22 31.27 12.91
CA SER A 84 0.47 29.83 12.81
C SER A 84 0.55 29.17 14.18
N TYR A 85 0.19 27.90 14.21
CA TYR A 85 0.25 27.04 15.39
C TYR A 85 1.10 25.80 15.10
N VAL A 86 1.59 25.18 16.17
CA VAL A 86 2.35 23.92 16.06
C VAL A 86 1.37 22.78 15.85
N SER A 87 1.54 22.07 14.74
CA SER A 87 0.78 20.86 14.39
C SER A 87 1.71 19.66 14.32
N TRP A 88 1.15 18.45 14.33
CA TRP A 88 1.88 17.19 14.36
C TRP A 88 1.51 16.33 13.15
N ASP A 89 2.51 15.92 12.39
CA ASP A 89 2.37 14.88 11.37
C ASP A 89 2.80 13.55 11.98
N THR A 90 1.85 12.84 12.59
CA THR A 90 2.06 11.54 13.22
C THR A 90 1.55 10.42 12.32
N LYS A 91 2.41 9.44 12.08
CA LYS A 91 2.14 8.27 11.24
C LYS A 91 2.70 7.02 11.90
N ARG A 92 2.33 5.87 11.36
CA ARG A 92 3.01 4.60 11.63
C ARG A 92 4.06 4.32 10.55
N LEU A 93 5.26 3.93 10.99
CA LEU A 93 6.36 3.49 10.13
C LEU A 93 6.67 2.02 10.47
N THR A 94 6.94 1.23 9.44
CA THR A 94 7.62 -0.05 9.59
C THR A 94 8.95 -0.02 8.84
N ILE A 95 10.03 -0.40 9.51
CA ILE A 95 11.34 -0.68 8.90
C ILE A 95 11.51 -2.19 8.84
N LYS A 96 11.71 -2.73 7.64
CA LYS A 96 12.06 -4.13 7.41
C LYS A 96 13.54 -4.22 7.11
N ILE A 97 14.31 -4.87 8.00
CA ILE A 97 15.72 -5.19 7.74
C ILE A 97 15.77 -6.61 7.17
N ASN A 98 16.22 -6.73 5.93
CA ASN A 98 16.26 -8.00 5.21
C ASN A 98 17.64 -8.64 5.24
N ARG A 99 18.69 -7.82 5.16
CA ARG A 99 20.06 -8.32 5.02
C ARG A 99 21.06 -7.32 5.58
N ILE A 100 22.02 -7.83 6.35
CA ILE A 100 23.17 -7.08 6.84
C ILE A 100 24.42 -7.84 6.41
N THR A 101 25.36 -7.10 5.86
CA THR A 101 26.67 -7.55 5.38
C THR A 101 27.74 -6.70 6.07
N THR A 102 29.01 -7.00 5.83
CA THR A 102 30.12 -6.25 6.45
C THR A 102 30.14 -4.77 6.08
N ASP A 103 29.66 -4.40 4.89
CA ASP A 103 29.69 -3.04 4.37
C ASP A 103 28.30 -2.39 4.25
N SER A 104 27.25 -3.20 4.14
CA SER A 104 25.92 -2.70 3.75
C SER A 104 24.78 -3.33 4.53
N VAL A 105 23.73 -2.53 4.74
CA VAL A 105 22.42 -2.92 5.25
C VAL A 105 21.40 -2.73 4.14
N TYR A 106 20.53 -3.71 3.95
CA TYR A 106 19.46 -3.70 2.95
C TYR A 106 18.12 -3.93 3.62
N GLY A 107 17.14 -3.14 3.20
CA GLY A 107 15.81 -3.24 3.74
C GLY A 107 14.85 -2.30 3.04
N GLN A 108 13.69 -2.12 3.67
CA GLN A 108 12.61 -1.30 3.15
C GLN A 108 11.91 -0.55 4.27
N SER A 109 11.55 0.71 4.03
CA SER A 109 10.62 1.48 4.86
C SER A 109 9.21 1.30 4.30
N ILE A 110 8.22 1.31 5.19
CA ILE A 110 6.80 1.22 4.84
C ILE A 110 6.05 2.30 5.63
N VAL A 111 5.51 3.27 4.92
CA VAL A 111 4.72 4.37 5.49
C VAL A 111 3.52 4.63 4.60
N ASN A 112 2.32 4.74 5.18
CA ASN A 112 1.09 5.06 4.44
C ASN A 112 0.83 4.15 3.21
N GLY A 113 1.15 2.85 3.30
CA GLY A 113 0.99 1.94 2.17
C GLY A 113 2.11 1.97 1.13
N ASN A 114 3.09 2.88 1.26
CA ASN A 114 4.20 3.01 0.32
C ASN A 114 5.43 2.29 0.86
N GLN A 115 5.97 1.37 0.06
CA GLN A 115 7.20 0.65 0.35
C GLN A 115 8.36 1.30 -0.41
N ARG A 116 9.44 1.64 0.29
CA ARG A 116 10.64 2.25 -0.30
C ARG A 116 11.87 1.44 0.09
N PRO A 117 12.72 1.02 -0.87
CA PRO A 117 13.97 0.38 -0.52
C PRO A 117 14.90 1.39 0.15
N PHE A 118 15.72 0.93 1.09
CA PHE A 118 16.85 1.71 1.57
C PHE A 118 18.13 0.88 1.51
N ARG A 119 19.25 1.58 1.44
CA ARG A 119 20.58 1.00 1.68
C ARG A 119 21.26 1.80 2.76
N GLY A 120 22.04 1.14 3.60
CA GLY A 120 22.70 1.81 4.70
C GLY A 120 23.93 1.09 5.21
N VAL A 121 24.37 1.50 6.39
CA VAL A 121 25.50 0.91 7.12
C VAL A 121 25.09 0.65 8.56
N PHE A 122 25.69 -0.39 9.15
CA PHE A 122 25.54 -0.70 10.58
C PHE A 122 26.87 -0.47 11.29
N ASN A 123 26.85 0.35 12.34
CA ASN A 123 28.00 0.55 13.21
C ASN A 123 27.85 -0.34 14.44
N GLU A 124 28.67 -1.38 14.53
CA GLU A 124 28.58 -2.38 15.60
C GLU A 124 28.91 -1.80 16.98
N SER A 125 29.95 -0.96 17.09
CA SER A 125 30.37 -0.36 18.35
C SER A 125 29.33 0.58 18.95
N LYS A 126 28.64 1.36 18.10
CA LYS A 126 27.58 2.29 18.50
C LYS A 126 26.19 1.66 18.54
N LYS A 127 26.06 0.43 18.01
CA LYS A 127 24.78 -0.25 17.73
C LYS A 127 23.81 0.68 17.02
N SER A 128 24.26 1.28 15.90
CA SER A 128 23.49 2.30 15.17
C SER A 128 23.45 2.02 13.68
N PHE A 129 22.35 2.39 13.04
CA PHE A 129 22.14 2.32 11.60
C PHE A 129 22.08 3.72 11.01
N VAL A 130 22.66 3.87 9.82
CA VAL A 130 22.38 5.01 8.93
C VAL A 130 21.82 4.42 7.65
N LEU A 131 20.56 4.69 7.35
CA LEU A 131 19.83 4.10 6.22
C LEU A 131 19.34 5.21 5.30
N ASP A 132 19.63 5.09 4.01
CA ASP A 132 19.30 6.07 2.98
C ASP A 132 18.27 5.50 2.01
N GLU A 133 17.16 6.21 1.84
CA GLU A 133 16.19 5.98 0.76
C GLU A 133 16.74 6.51 -0.59
N PRO A 134 16.13 6.19 -1.75
CA PRO A 134 16.76 6.44 -3.05
C PRO A 134 16.92 7.92 -3.42
N GLY A 135 16.07 8.80 -2.89
CA GLY A 135 16.07 10.25 -3.17
C GLY A 135 15.27 10.67 -4.40
N ASP A 136 14.63 9.72 -5.10
CA ASP A 136 13.84 9.98 -6.29
C ASP A 136 12.40 10.44 -5.97
N ASP A 137 11.87 10.19 -4.76
CA ASP A 137 10.57 10.70 -4.30
C ASP A 137 10.70 11.95 -3.41
N LYS A 138 9.59 12.67 -3.22
CA LYS A 138 9.51 13.83 -2.32
C LYS A 138 9.53 13.46 -0.84
N THR A 139 9.11 12.24 -0.50
CA THR A 139 9.09 11.73 0.88
C THR A 139 10.29 10.87 1.22
N ASP A 140 11.38 10.94 0.44
CA ASP A 140 12.61 10.24 0.76
C ASP A 140 13.49 11.01 1.73
N GLY A 141 14.19 10.26 2.56
CA GLY A 141 15.15 10.80 3.50
C GLY A 141 16.12 9.77 4.05
N ARG A 142 16.87 10.23 5.04
CA ARG A 142 17.85 9.44 5.79
C ARG A 142 17.31 9.11 7.16
N PHE A 143 17.39 7.85 7.54
CA PHE A 143 17.20 7.39 8.90
C PHE A 143 18.54 7.32 9.64
N GLU A 144 18.57 7.85 10.86
CA GLU A 144 19.69 7.70 11.80
C GLU A 144 19.14 7.05 13.07
N LEU A 145 19.43 5.76 13.23
CA LEU A 145 18.78 4.89 14.20
C LEU A 145 19.79 4.32 15.19
N LYS A 146 19.40 4.20 16.44
CA LYS A 146 20.12 3.46 17.46
C LYS A 146 19.30 2.26 17.89
N LEU A 147 19.95 1.11 17.92
CA LEU A 147 19.40 -0.11 18.49
C LEU A 147 19.56 -0.06 20.01
N ILE A 148 18.44 -0.10 20.71
CA ILE A 148 18.37 -0.11 22.17
C ILE A 148 17.51 -1.32 22.56
N SER A 149 18.16 -2.38 23.03
CA SER A 149 17.52 -3.70 23.14
C SER A 149 16.94 -4.11 21.77
N ASP A 150 15.67 -4.49 21.70
CA ASP A 150 14.95 -4.83 20.46
C ASP A 150 14.21 -3.64 19.81
N SER A 151 14.54 -2.39 20.18
CA SER A 151 13.89 -1.20 19.61
C SER A 151 14.87 -0.35 18.81
N LEU A 152 14.39 0.23 17.71
CA LEU A 152 15.08 1.23 16.92
C LEU A 152 14.54 2.62 17.29
N ASN A 153 15.40 3.45 17.86
CA ASN A 153 15.07 4.82 18.22
C ASN A 153 15.94 5.78 17.42
N GLY A 154 15.38 6.87 16.93
CA GLY A 154 16.18 7.79 16.14
C GLY A 154 15.38 8.86 15.44
N SER A 155 15.93 9.31 14.33
CA SER A 155 15.34 10.34 13.51
C SER A 155 15.32 9.96 12.03
N TRP A 156 14.46 10.65 11.31
CA TRP A 156 14.43 10.68 9.86
C TRP A 156 14.48 12.13 9.39
N ASN A 157 15.30 12.40 8.39
CA ASN A 157 15.46 13.72 7.79
C ASN A 157 15.17 13.64 6.30
N ALA A 158 14.18 14.39 5.83
CA ALA A 158 13.82 14.48 4.43
C ALA A 158 14.97 15.07 3.60
N TYR A 159 15.26 14.48 2.43
CA TYR A 159 16.18 15.08 1.48
C TYR A 159 15.58 16.34 0.85
N LYS A 160 14.29 16.30 0.49
CA LYS A 160 13.54 17.42 -0.11
C LYS A 160 12.66 18.12 0.94
N LYS A 161 13.29 18.89 1.84
CA LYS A 161 12.64 19.47 3.03
C LYS A 161 11.38 20.31 2.74
N SER A 162 11.36 21.07 1.65
CA SER A 162 10.22 21.91 1.27
C SER A 162 9.04 21.13 0.68
N ALA A 163 9.23 19.85 0.35
CA ALA A 163 8.20 19.02 -0.29
C ALA A 163 7.34 18.24 0.71
N VAL A 164 7.63 18.35 2.01
CA VAL A 164 6.93 17.65 3.10
C VAL A 164 6.57 18.62 4.22
N LYS A 165 5.45 18.38 4.92
CA LYS A 165 5.02 19.21 6.06
C LYS A 165 6.03 19.18 7.20
N ALA A 166 6.47 17.98 7.60
CA ALA A 166 7.42 17.76 8.69
C ALA A 166 8.72 17.14 8.14
N PRO A 167 9.76 17.94 7.84
CA PRO A 167 11.00 17.47 7.23
C PRO A 167 11.94 16.74 8.18
N ASN A 168 11.73 16.88 9.50
CA ASN A 168 12.46 16.13 10.50
C ASN A 168 11.43 15.39 11.36
N LYS A 169 11.65 14.09 11.55
CA LYS A 169 10.78 13.23 12.34
C LYS A 169 11.59 12.42 13.34
N THR A 170 10.96 12.13 14.46
CA THR A 170 11.45 11.17 15.45
C THR A 170 10.70 9.86 15.29
N LEU A 171 11.38 8.78 15.63
CA LEU A 171 10.80 7.44 15.56
C LEU A 171 11.22 6.60 16.75
N LYS A 172 10.28 5.75 17.18
CA LYS A 172 10.45 4.73 18.22
C LYS A 172 9.76 3.46 17.72
N LEU A 173 10.56 2.55 17.18
CA LEU A 173 10.08 1.35 16.52
C LEU A 173 10.42 0.14 17.37
N VAL A 174 9.42 -0.70 17.64
CA VAL A 174 9.61 -1.95 18.40
C VAL A 174 9.68 -3.10 17.42
N LYS A 175 10.57 -4.08 17.65
CA LYS A 175 10.61 -5.30 16.85
C LYS A 175 9.26 -6.02 16.92
N LYS A 176 8.76 -6.44 15.76
CA LYS A 176 7.50 -7.16 15.58
C LYS A 176 7.77 -8.45 14.82
N GLU A 177 7.09 -9.49 15.25
CA GLU A 177 7.00 -10.74 14.49
C GLU A 177 5.67 -10.73 13.74
N PHE A 178 5.74 -10.94 12.44
CA PHE A 178 4.55 -11.12 11.63
C PHE A 178 4.24 -12.61 11.56
N VAL A 179 3.05 -12.97 12.04
CA VAL A 179 2.51 -14.32 11.94
C VAL A 179 1.09 -14.22 11.41
N TYR A 180 0.84 -14.80 10.24
CA TYR A 180 -0.51 -14.88 9.70
C TYR A 180 -1.42 -15.64 10.68
N ASN A 181 -2.58 -15.04 10.98
CA ASN A 181 -3.60 -15.69 11.78
C ASN A 181 -5.00 -15.36 11.22
N PRO A 182 -5.73 -16.36 10.69
CA PRO A 182 -7.06 -16.14 10.12
C PRO A 182 -8.11 -15.79 11.18
N ASN A 183 -7.83 -15.99 12.47
CA ASN A 183 -8.76 -15.67 13.57
C ASN A 183 -8.79 -14.18 13.92
N PHE A 184 -7.85 -13.37 13.44
CA PHE A 184 -7.85 -11.96 13.77
C PHE A 184 -9.10 -11.26 13.22
N MET A 185 -9.80 -10.56 14.10
CA MET A 185 -11.00 -9.79 13.80
C MET A 185 -10.81 -8.35 14.28
N ILE A 186 -11.52 -7.42 13.65
CA ILE A 186 -11.61 -6.05 14.16
C ILE A 186 -12.38 -6.09 15.48
N ASP A 187 -11.96 -5.28 16.43
CA ASP A 187 -12.59 -5.17 17.74
C ASP A 187 -13.85 -4.31 17.66
N GLU A 188 -14.92 -4.70 18.38
CA GLU A 188 -16.23 -4.01 18.37
C GLU A 188 -16.18 -2.54 18.81
N TYR A 189 -15.15 -2.16 19.57
CA TYR A 189 -14.93 -0.79 20.04
C TYR A 189 -14.08 0.04 19.06
N THR A 190 -13.71 -0.51 17.89
CA THR A 190 -12.95 0.22 16.87
C THR A 190 -13.83 1.26 16.19
N ASP A 191 -13.37 2.51 16.11
CA ASP A 191 -14.03 3.52 15.28
C ASP A 191 -13.83 3.19 13.78
N LEU A 192 -14.92 2.78 13.14
CA LEU A 192 -14.96 2.43 11.72
C LEU A 192 -15.72 3.47 10.87
N VAL A 193 -15.83 4.70 11.35
CA VAL A 193 -16.39 5.80 10.56
C VAL A 193 -15.40 6.24 9.48
N ASP A 194 -15.85 6.29 8.22
CA ASP A 194 -15.01 6.78 7.13
C ASP A 194 -15.04 8.30 7.03
N TRP A 195 -14.20 8.95 7.83
CA TRP A 195 -14.01 10.39 7.87
C TRP A 195 -13.42 11.00 6.58
N GLU A 196 -12.89 10.17 5.68
CA GLU A 196 -12.23 10.62 4.44
C GLU A 196 -13.21 10.76 3.27
N SER A 197 -14.41 10.17 3.38
CA SER A 197 -15.43 10.13 2.33
C SER A 197 -16.72 10.86 2.74
N GLU A 198 -16.54 11.97 3.46
CA GLU A 198 -17.60 12.83 3.97
C GLU A 198 -18.52 13.34 2.83
N LYS A 199 -19.82 13.41 3.10
CA LYS A 199 -20.83 14.01 2.21
C LYS A 199 -21.64 15.04 2.94
N VAL A 200 -21.90 16.16 2.26
CA VAL A 200 -22.88 17.15 2.72
C VAL A 200 -24.23 16.80 2.15
N ILE A 201 -25.24 16.63 3.01
CA ILE A 201 -26.64 16.44 2.61
C ILE A 201 -27.52 17.53 3.20
N THR A 202 -28.61 17.87 2.52
CA THR A 202 -29.61 18.82 3.04
C THR A 202 -30.67 18.05 3.83
N GLN A 203 -30.78 18.34 5.12
CA GLN A 203 -31.86 17.87 5.97
C GLN A 203 -32.98 18.90 6.03
N LYS A 204 -34.20 18.41 6.31
CA LYS A 204 -35.39 19.22 6.51
C LYS A 204 -35.99 18.85 7.86
N GLU A 205 -36.13 19.83 8.72
CA GLU A 205 -36.89 19.69 9.96
C GLU A 205 -38.12 20.57 9.90
N THR A 206 -39.27 20.00 10.24
CA THR A 206 -40.52 20.74 10.37
C THR A 206 -40.81 20.89 11.85
N ASN A 207 -40.87 22.13 12.32
CA ASN A 207 -41.27 22.42 13.68
C ASN A 207 -42.73 21.99 13.88
N THR A 208 -42.96 21.07 14.81
CA THR A 208 -44.30 20.49 15.06
C THR A 208 -45.31 21.47 15.63
N GLU A 209 -44.85 22.60 16.19
CA GLU A 209 -45.69 23.63 16.79
C GLU A 209 -45.98 24.80 15.81
N THR A 210 -44.99 25.23 15.04
CA THR A 210 -45.15 26.36 14.10
C THR A 210 -45.47 25.93 12.67
N GLY A 211 -45.22 24.66 12.31
CA GLY A 211 -45.36 24.15 10.95
C GLY A 211 -44.29 24.67 9.97
N GLU A 212 -43.36 25.50 10.45
CA GLU A 212 -42.26 26.02 9.64
C GLU A 212 -41.24 24.91 9.35
N THR A 213 -40.83 24.82 8.09
CA THR A 213 -39.80 23.86 7.65
C THR A 213 -38.50 24.59 7.43
N GLU A 214 -37.49 24.23 8.20
CA GLU A 214 -36.13 24.72 8.04
C GLU A 214 -35.28 23.67 7.31
N THR A 215 -34.44 24.15 6.40
CA THR A 215 -33.48 23.32 5.69
C THR A 215 -32.08 23.69 6.14
N TYR A 216 -31.28 22.69 6.53
CA TYR A 216 -29.89 22.91 6.90
C TYR A 216 -29.00 21.83 6.28
N ASN A 217 -27.76 22.19 5.98
CA ASN A 217 -26.77 21.28 5.43
C ASN A 217 -26.03 20.59 6.58
N VAL A 218 -25.93 19.26 6.50
CA VAL A 218 -25.26 18.46 7.52
C VAL A 218 -24.12 17.63 6.97
N SER A 219 -23.16 17.47 7.89
CA SER A 219 -22.01 16.60 7.86
C SER A 219 -22.33 15.08 7.92
N VAL A 220 -22.33 14.26 6.87
CA VAL A 220 -22.54 12.80 7.03
C VAL A 220 -21.38 11.95 6.57
N ASN A 221 -21.11 10.88 7.32
CA ASN A 221 -20.04 9.91 7.05
C ASN A 221 -20.62 8.51 6.94
N ARG A 222 -19.96 7.66 6.16
CA ARG A 222 -20.39 6.26 6.03
C ARG A 222 -19.86 5.41 7.18
N SER A 223 -20.69 4.50 7.68
CA SER A 223 -20.41 3.63 8.81
C SER A 223 -20.80 2.17 8.49
N PRO A 224 -20.08 1.17 9.02
CA PRO A 224 -20.45 -0.21 8.84
C PRO A 224 -21.59 -0.62 9.79
N SER A 225 -22.19 -1.77 9.52
CA SER A 225 -23.02 -2.53 10.45
C SER A 225 -22.17 -3.48 11.29
N GLU A 226 -22.76 -4.08 12.32
CA GLU A 226 -22.08 -5.05 13.21
C GLU A 226 -21.58 -6.31 12.47
N ALA A 227 -22.07 -6.57 11.25
CA ALA A 227 -21.67 -7.71 10.44
C ALA A 227 -20.14 -7.77 10.20
N VAL A 228 -19.43 -6.63 10.25
CA VAL A 228 -17.97 -6.59 10.08
C VAL A 228 -17.20 -7.26 11.23
N PHE A 229 -17.83 -7.41 12.40
CA PHE A 229 -17.26 -8.08 13.56
C PHE A 229 -17.55 -9.59 13.59
N GLU A 230 -18.52 -10.05 12.79
CA GLU A 230 -18.95 -11.45 12.75
C GLU A 230 -18.42 -12.19 11.51
N LEU A 231 -18.41 -11.54 10.34
CA LEU A 231 -18.09 -12.19 9.08
C LEU A 231 -16.58 -12.26 8.83
N ASN A 232 -16.05 -13.48 8.84
CA ASN A 232 -14.63 -13.72 8.58
C ASN A 232 -14.35 -14.43 7.24
N ALA A 233 -14.01 -13.64 6.21
CA ALA A 233 -13.68 -14.13 4.86
C ALA A 233 -12.39 -14.99 4.76
N SER A 234 -11.60 -15.11 5.83
CA SER A 234 -10.42 -15.98 5.91
C SER A 234 -10.70 -17.32 6.61
N LYS A 235 -11.90 -17.48 7.19
CA LYS A 235 -12.27 -18.67 7.99
C LYS A 235 -13.41 -19.48 7.41
N GLN A 236 -14.27 -18.84 6.64
CA GLN A 236 -15.45 -19.47 6.06
C GLN A 236 -15.59 -19.08 4.59
N LYS A 237 -16.13 -20.00 3.81
CA LYS A 237 -16.57 -19.70 2.45
C LYS A 237 -17.86 -18.89 2.53
N LEU A 238 -17.84 -17.69 1.98
CA LEU A 238 -18.97 -16.78 1.97
C LEU A 238 -19.94 -17.15 0.86
N THR A 239 -21.22 -16.89 1.09
CA THR A 239 -22.30 -17.10 0.14
C THR A 239 -22.99 -15.79 -0.20
N GLU A 240 -23.76 -15.77 -1.29
CA GLU A 240 -24.57 -14.59 -1.65
C GLU A 240 -25.57 -14.22 -0.56
N LYS A 241 -26.07 -15.20 0.21
CA LYS A 241 -27.00 -14.97 1.31
C LYS A 241 -26.34 -14.17 2.43
N ASP A 242 -25.08 -14.46 2.76
CA ASP A 242 -24.36 -13.79 3.84
C ASP A 242 -24.08 -12.31 3.52
N LEU A 243 -23.96 -11.98 2.23
CA LEU A 243 -23.61 -10.66 1.75
C LEU A 243 -24.81 -9.81 1.34
N LYS A 244 -25.96 -10.45 1.12
CA LYS A 244 -27.19 -9.76 0.74
C LYS A 244 -27.62 -8.85 1.88
N ASN A 245 -27.87 -7.58 1.55
CA ASN A 245 -28.23 -6.48 2.48
C ASN A 245 -27.07 -5.88 3.29
N LEU A 246 -25.83 -6.34 3.10
CA LEU A 246 -24.68 -5.64 3.68
C LEU A 246 -24.45 -4.29 2.99
N ARG A 247 -24.00 -3.32 3.76
CA ARG A 247 -23.61 -1.99 3.25
C ARG A 247 -22.34 -2.12 2.44
N LYS A 248 -22.11 -1.19 1.52
CA LYS A 248 -20.87 -1.17 0.74
C LYS A 248 -19.62 -1.14 1.62
N LEU A 249 -19.63 -0.34 2.70
CA LEU A 249 -18.51 -0.27 3.64
C LEU A 249 -18.28 -1.60 4.37
N ASP A 250 -19.34 -2.34 4.73
CA ASP A 250 -19.21 -3.66 5.37
C ASP A 250 -18.40 -4.61 4.48
N LEU A 251 -18.81 -4.69 3.22
CA LEU A 251 -18.19 -5.55 2.22
C LEU A 251 -16.73 -5.15 1.95
N GLU A 252 -16.48 -3.84 1.89
CA GLU A 252 -15.13 -3.29 1.75
C GLU A 252 -14.24 -3.68 2.96
N ILE A 253 -14.73 -3.53 4.18
CA ILE A 253 -13.99 -3.88 5.40
C ILE A 253 -13.72 -5.38 5.45
N ILE A 254 -14.74 -6.23 5.26
CA ILE A 254 -14.60 -7.69 5.27
C ILE A 254 -13.57 -8.14 4.23
N LYS A 255 -13.60 -7.56 3.02
CA LYS A 255 -12.60 -7.84 1.97
C LYS A 255 -11.20 -7.41 2.40
N ASN A 256 -11.05 -6.18 2.89
CA ASN A 256 -9.74 -5.65 3.26
C ASN A 256 -9.17 -6.35 4.52
N SER A 257 -10.00 -6.89 5.40
CA SER A 257 -9.53 -7.69 6.55
C SER A 257 -8.75 -8.92 6.12
N VAL A 258 -9.08 -9.52 4.96
CA VAL A 258 -8.28 -10.61 4.39
C VAL A 258 -6.85 -10.14 4.10
N TYR A 259 -6.72 -9.03 3.36
CA TYR A 259 -5.43 -8.44 3.03
C TYR A 259 -4.65 -7.99 4.28
N ALA A 260 -5.34 -7.41 5.27
CA ALA A 260 -4.74 -6.97 6.52
C ALA A 260 -4.11 -8.12 7.32
N ARG A 261 -4.77 -9.29 7.38
CA ARG A 261 -4.24 -10.49 8.05
C ARG A 261 -2.96 -11.02 7.39
N HIS A 262 -2.81 -10.80 6.09
CA HIS A 262 -1.60 -11.12 5.32
C HIS A 262 -0.53 -10.02 5.38
N GLY A 263 -0.76 -8.95 6.15
CA GLY A 263 0.22 -7.88 6.33
C GLY A 263 0.25 -6.86 5.18
N TYR A 264 -0.84 -6.74 4.43
CA TYR A 264 -0.94 -5.74 3.36
C TYR A 264 -0.91 -4.31 3.92
N SER A 265 -0.11 -3.44 3.32
CA SER A 265 0.06 -2.05 3.70
C SER A 265 -0.90 -1.14 2.92
N PHE A 266 -1.94 -0.63 3.59
CA PHE A 266 -2.99 0.16 2.94
C PHE A 266 -2.54 1.58 2.55
N LYS A 267 -2.70 1.91 1.26
CA LYS A 267 -2.54 3.27 0.73
C LYS A 267 -3.75 4.16 1.02
N LYS A 268 -4.97 3.60 0.92
CA LYS A 268 -6.21 4.34 1.20
C LYS A 268 -6.27 4.68 2.71
N PRO A 269 -6.37 5.97 3.10
CA PRO A 269 -6.34 6.38 4.50
C PRO A 269 -7.43 5.72 5.35
N THR A 270 -8.66 5.60 4.84
CA THR A 270 -9.78 4.92 5.52
C THR A 270 -9.39 3.54 6.08
N PHE A 271 -8.94 2.62 5.22
CA PHE A 271 -8.62 1.25 5.67
C PHE A 271 -7.36 1.21 6.49
N ARG A 272 -6.38 2.06 6.18
CA ARG A 272 -5.19 2.19 7.03
C ARG A 272 -5.59 2.57 8.45
N TYR A 273 -6.42 3.59 8.61
CA TYR A 273 -6.92 4.03 9.91
C TYR A 273 -7.64 2.88 10.64
N PHE A 274 -8.62 2.23 10.00
CA PHE A 274 -9.37 1.13 10.60
C PHE A 274 -8.48 0.00 11.13
N PHE A 275 -7.49 -0.45 10.35
CA PHE A 275 -6.63 -1.56 10.78
C PHE A 275 -5.51 -1.12 11.72
N GLU A 276 -5.00 0.11 11.63
CA GLU A 276 -3.97 0.63 12.54
C GLU A 276 -4.46 0.77 13.99
N GLN A 277 -5.78 0.87 14.22
CA GLN A 277 -6.37 0.80 15.55
C GLN A 277 -6.30 -0.61 16.18
N THR A 278 -6.08 -1.65 15.36
CA THR A 278 -6.03 -3.03 15.85
C THR A 278 -4.62 -3.42 16.27
N ASN A 279 -4.50 -4.12 17.40
CA ASN A 279 -3.18 -4.53 17.93
C ASN A 279 -2.49 -5.62 17.10
N TRP A 280 -3.27 -6.40 16.34
CA TRP A 280 -2.77 -7.52 15.55
C TRP A 280 -2.28 -7.11 14.16
N TYR A 281 -2.70 -5.95 13.64
CA TYR A 281 -2.30 -5.50 12.32
C TYR A 281 -0.85 -4.98 12.31
N ILE A 282 -0.07 -5.53 11.38
CA ILE A 282 1.32 -5.16 11.14
C ILE A 282 1.47 -5.01 9.62
N PRO A 283 1.71 -3.79 9.09
CA PRO A 283 1.97 -3.61 7.66
C PRO A 283 3.36 -4.14 7.30
N VAL A 284 3.42 -5.10 6.37
CA VAL A 284 4.62 -5.85 5.96
C VAL A 284 4.98 -5.65 4.49
N SER A 285 4.00 -5.54 3.61
CA SER A 285 4.24 -5.35 2.17
C SER A 285 3.07 -4.65 1.47
N ASP A 286 3.34 -4.03 0.33
CA ASP A 286 2.33 -3.47 -0.56
C ASP A 286 1.76 -4.48 -1.57
N ASN A 287 2.17 -5.76 -1.50
CA ASN A 287 1.61 -6.86 -2.28
C ASN A 287 1.59 -8.15 -1.44
N VAL A 288 0.44 -8.81 -1.39
CA VAL A 288 0.23 -10.08 -0.65
C VAL A 288 -0.52 -11.14 -1.48
N GLU A 289 -0.60 -10.95 -2.81
CA GLU A 289 -1.41 -11.79 -3.70
C GLU A 289 -0.96 -13.27 -3.74
N ALA A 290 0.32 -13.52 -3.48
CA ALA A 290 0.89 -14.87 -3.44
C ALA A 290 0.46 -15.63 -2.17
N GLU A 291 0.22 -14.90 -1.08
CA GLU A 291 -0.11 -15.41 0.25
C GLU A 291 -1.62 -15.68 0.39
N ILE A 292 -2.46 -14.99 -0.40
CA ILE A 292 -3.92 -15.19 -0.37
C ILE A 292 -4.29 -16.63 -0.79
N THR A 293 -5.02 -17.32 0.08
CA THR A 293 -5.47 -18.70 -0.12
C THR A 293 -6.53 -18.81 -1.24
N PRO A 294 -6.74 -19.99 -1.84
CA PRO A 294 -7.79 -20.18 -2.86
C PRO A 294 -9.20 -19.80 -2.39
N MET A 295 -9.57 -20.16 -1.15
CA MET A 295 -10.87 -19.79 -0.57
C MET A 295 -10.99 -18.28 -0.37
N GLU A 296 -9.94 -17.61 0.12
CA GLU A 296 -9.93 -16.16 0.24
C GLU A 296 -10.07 -15.48 -1.13
N LYS A 297 -9.41 -16.00 -2.19
CA LYS A 297 -9.58 -15.52 -3.56
C LYS A 297 -11.04 -15.62 -4.04
N GLU A 298 -11.69 -16.76 -3.81
CA GLU A 298 -13.11 -16.93 -4.13
C GLU A 298 -14.00 -15.92 -3.38
N ASN A 299 -13.74 -15.74 -2.07
CA ASN A 299 -14.47 -14.78 -1.24
C ASN A 299 -14.23 -13.34 -1.68
N ILE A 300 -12.99 -12.96 -1.99
CA ILE A 300 -12.62 -11.63 -2.50
C ILE A 300 -13.35 -11.34 -3.82
N LEU A 301 -13.44 -12.32 -4.72
CA LEU A 301 -14.17 -12.18 -5.99
C LEU A 301 -15.68 -11.98 -5.75
N LEU A 302 -16.26 -12.75 -4.82
CA LEU A 302 -17.67 -12.60 -4.45
C LEU A 302 -17.94 -11.23 -3.81
N LEU A 303 -17.15 -10.83 -2.82
CA LEU A 303 -17.24 -9.51 -2.15
C LEU A 303 -17.09 -8.38 -3.17
N SER A 304 -16.12 -8.46 -4.08
CA SER A 304 -15.89 -7.42 -5.10
C SER A 304 -17.08 -7.25 -6.05
N ARG A 305 -17.77 -8.34 -6.39
CA ARG A 305 -19.00 -8.30 -7.17
C ARG A 305 -20.13 -7.61 -6.40
N PHE A 306 -20.31 -7.89 -5.11
CA PHE A 306 -21.33 -7.22 -4.29
C PHE A 306 -21.02 -5.73 -4.05
N ILE A 307 -19.75 -5.37 -3.81
CA ILE A 307 -19.30 -3.97 -3.63
C ILE A 307 -19.69 -3.09 -4.83
N LYS A 308 -19.70 -3.65 -6.05
CA LYS A 308 -20.07 -2.92 -7.27
C LYS A 308 -21.52 -2.41 -7.26
N TYR A 309 -22.42 -3.10 -6.57
CA TYR A 309 -23.86 -2.81 -6.56
C TYR A 309 -24.40 -2.40 -5.19
N ALA A 310 -23.62 -2.57 -4.12
CA ALA A 310 -24.00 -2.15 -2.78
C ALA A 310 -23.93 -0.63 -2.64
N GLU A 311 -24.80 -0.09 -1.80
CA GLU A 311 -24.84 1.33 -1.44
C GLU A 311 -24.23 1.56 -0.06
N ASP A 312 -23.66 2.75 0.13
CA ASP A 312 -23.19 3.20 1.44
C ASP A 312 -24.39 3.66 2.28
N LYS A 313 -24.35 3.39 3.59
CA LYS A 313 -25.24 4.04 4.56
C LYS A 313 -24.48 5.20 5.20
N TYR A 314 -25.11 6.38 5.25
CA TYR A 314 -24.54 7.58 5.85
C TYR A 314 -25.26 7.91 7.15
N ASP A 315 -24.49 8.22 8.18
CA ASP A 315 -25.00 8.68 9.47
C ASP A 315 -24.39 10.06 9.81
N TYR A 316 -25.15 10.85 10.57
CA TYR A 316 -24.68 12.14 11.09
C TYR A 316 -23.91 11.90 12.38
N PHE A 317 -22.68 12.42 12.44
CA PHE A 317 -21.86 12.39 13.64
C PHE A 317 -21.64 13.85 14.05
N GLY A 318 -22.50 14.34 14.94
CA GLY A 318 -22.35 15.67 15.52
C GLY A 318 -21.01 15.78 16.24
N ARG A 319 -20.26 16.85 15.97
CA ARG A 319 -19.09 17.21 16.77
C ARG A 319 -19.52 18.07 17.95
#